data_AF-A0AAU6JQ06-F1
#
_entry.id   AF-A0AAU6JQ06-F1
#
_cell.length_a   1.000
_cell.length_b   1.000
_cell.length_c   1.000
_cell.angle_alpha   90.00
_cell.angle_beta   90.00
_cell.angle_gamma   90.00
#
_symmetry.space_group_name_H-M   'P 1'
#
loop_
_entity.id
_entity.type
_entity.pdbx_description
1 polymer ?
#
loop_
_entity_poly.entity_id
_entity_poly.type
_entity_poly.pdbx_seq_one_letter_code
_entity_poly.pdbx_strand_id
1 'polypeptide(L)'
;MSPDPHDTASRHGLYPTRVLEVDPLIDDPNTRIVVCCGAGGVGKTTTAAALGLRAAERGRKVVVLTIDPARRLAQSMGIDSLDNVPRRVKGVDGGGELHAMMLDMKRTFDEIVEAHADGERAAAILANPFYQSLSAGFAGTQEYMAMEKLGQLRSRDEWDLIVVDTPPSRSALDFLDAPKRLGSFLDGRLIRLLTAPAKLGGRAGMKFLNVGMSMMTGTLGKLLGGQLLKDVQTFVAAMDTTFGGFRTRADATYQLLQAPGTAFLVVAAPERDALREAAYFVERLAAENMPLAGLVLNRVHGSGAAQLSAERALAAAENLEEPRIVDQEDGKAGLRNSPDTHDSSDDTPAHEADVEEHVEGSPTATDSDPTADPSEPGVEPTVQQLTAGLLRLHADRMQLLSREQRTRDRFTARHPEVAVTEVAALPGDVHDLAGLRNIGDRLATERPELPAIPELSKPSGDA
;
A
#
# COMPACT_ATOMS: atom_id res chain seq x y z
N MET A 1 7.20 60.00 -9.68
CA MET A 1 8.09 58.89 -9.27
C MET A 1 7.41 57.60 -9.69
N SER A 2 7.91 56.99 -10.76
CA SER A 2 7.48 55.66 -11.19
C SER A 2 8.03 54.60 -10.22
N PRO A 3 7.31 53.49 -9.98
CA PRO A 3 7.89 52.37 -9.27
C PRO A 3 8.85 51.61 -10.20
N ASP A 4 9.94 51.12 -9.60
CA ASP A 4 11.06 50.42 -10.22
C ASP A 4 10.62 49.03 -10.75
N PRO A 5 10.94 48.61 -12.00
CA PRO A 5 10.43 47.38 -12.60
C PRO A 5 11.20 46.09 -12.23
N HIS A 6 12.12 46.12 -11.26
CA HIS A 6 13.08 45.02 -11.02
C HIS A 6 12.83 44.18 -9.76
N ASP A 7 11.58 43.95 -9.35
CA ASP A 7 11.26 43.02 -8.25
C ASP A 7 10.19 41.98 -8.63
N THR A 8 10.42 41.27 -9.74
CA THR A 8 9.55 40.15 -10.19
C THR A 8 10.30 38.83 -10.30
N ALA A 9 11.26 38.57 -9.40
CA ALA A 9 12.01 37.32 -9.40
C ALA A 9 12.26 36.81 -7.97
N SER A 10 11.22 36.46 -7.23
CA SER A 10 11.24 35.38 -6.22
C SER A 10 9.87 35.25 -5.57
N ARG A 11 9.56 34.01 -5.12
CA ARG A 11 8.36 33.60 -4.35
C ARG A 11 7.19 33.04 -5.18
N HIS A 12 7.45 31.92 -5.84
CA HIS A 12 6.46 30.82 -5.86
C HIS A 12 6.46 30.13 -4.48
N GLY A 13 5.95 30.82 -3.46
CA GLY A 13 5.72 30.22 -2.15
C GLY A 13 4.44 29.39 -2.22
N LEU A 14 4.56 28.13 -2.64
CA LEU A 14 3.52 27.13 -2.40
C LEU A 14 3.35 27.00 -0.88
N TYR A 15 2.10 26.95 -0.40
CA TYR A 15 1.77 26.86 1.02
C TYR A 15 2.62 25.80 1.74
N PRO A 16 3.12 26.08 2.96
CA PRO A 16 3.90 25.08 3.70
C PRO A 16 3.05 23.82 3.90
N THR A 17 3.60 22.67 3.50
CA THR A 17 2.97 21.37 3.71
C THR A 17 2.63 21.21 5.18
N ARG A 18 1.37 20.89 5.49
CA ARG A 18 0.98 20.60 6.87
C ARG A 18 1.73 19.35 7.34
N VAL A 19 2.34 19.42 8.51
CA VAL A 19 3.06 18.28 9.09
C VAL A 19 2.06 17.41 9.85
N LEU A 20 2.11 16.10 9.63
CA LEU A 20 1.32 15.15 10.41
C LEU A 20 2.06 14.85 11.71
N GLU A 21 1.53 15.37 12.83
CA GLU A 21 2.07 15.12 14.16
C GLU A 21 1.50 13.79 14.71
N VAL A 22 2.26 12.71 14.54
CA VAL A 22 1.82 11.36 14.93
C VAL A 22 1.73 11.19 16.46
N ASP A 23 2.65 11.77 17.22
CA ASP A 23 2.68 11.66 18.69
C ASP A 23 1.42 12.25 19.35
N PRO A 24 1.04 13.52 19.05
CA PRO A 24 -0.22 14.07 19.54
C PRO A 24 -1.45 13.23 19.16
N LEU A 25 -1.48 12.68 17.94
CA LEU A 25 -2.59 11.84 17.50
C LEU A 25 -2.74 10.58 18.36
N ILE A 26 -1.64 9.87 18.63
CA ILE A 26 -1.66 8.63 19.40
C ILE A 26 -1.71 8.85 20.91
N ASP A 27 -1.33 10.02 21.41
CA ASP A 27 -1.42 10.38 22.83
C ASP A 27 -2.80 10.89 23.23
N ASP A 28 -3.59 11.44 22.29
CA ASP A 28 -4.94 11.90 22.59
C ASP A 28 -5.82 10.73 23.06
N PRO A 29 -6.30 10.74 24.32
CA PRO A 29 -7.17 9.70 24.85
C PRO A 29 -8.51 9.61 24.11
N ASN A 30 -8.92 10.66 23.40
CA ASN A 30 -10.13 10.66 22.58
C ASN A 30 -9.93 9.90 21.26
N THR A 31 -8.70 9.78 20.75
CA THR A 31 -8.38 8.94 19.60
C THR A 31 -8.40 7.48 20.03
N ARG A 32 -9.52 6.78 19.79
CA ARG A 32 -9.74 5.39 20.18
C ARG A 32 -9.51 4.40 19.03
N ILE A 33 -9.60 4.86 17.78
CA ILE A 33 -9.41 4.03 16.59
C ILE A 33 -8.49 4.74 15.59
N VAL A 34 -7.48 4.05 15.09
CA VAL A 34 -6.65 4.51 13.97
C VAL A 34 -6.70 3.47 12.85
N VAL A 35 -7.13 3.87 11.66
CA VAL A 35 -7.23 2.97 10.49
C VAL A 35 -6.13 3.30 9.50
N CYS A 36 -5.26 2.33 9.20
CA CYS A 36 -4.21 2.44 8.20
C CYS A 36 -4.70 1.91 6.85
N CYS A 37 -4.85 2.78 5.86
CA CYS A 37 -5.33 2.44 4.51
C CYS A 37 -4.35 2.89 3.41
N GLY A 38 -4.56 2.45 2.17
CA GLY A 38 -3.64 2.71 1.06
C GLY A 38 -3.39 1.49 0.16
N ALA A 39 -2.60 1.70 -0.89
CA ALA A 39 -2.32 0.71 -1.92
C ALA A 39 -1.62 -0.56 -1.37
N GLY A 40 -1.59 -1.63 -2.17
CA GLY A 40 -0.82 -2.83 -1.84
C GLY A 40 0.69 -2.53 -1.78
N GLY A 41 1.41 -3.13 -0.83
CA GLY A 41 2.87 -3.08 -0.80
C GLY A 41 3.53 -1.78 -0.30
N VAL A 42 2.76 -0.77 0.09
CA VAL A 42 3.25 0.55 0.55
C VAL A 42 3.71 0.59 2.02
N GLY A 43 3.52 -0.50 2.78
CA GLY A 43 3.95 -0.60 4.18
C GLY A 43 2.87 -0.30 5.24
N LYS A 44 1.59 -0.48 4.92
CA LYS A 44 0.47 -0.33 5.87
C LYS A 44 0.64 -1.15 7.15
N THR A 45 0.88 -2.45 7.02
CA THR A 45 1.03 -3.36 8.16
C THR A 45 2.18 -2.97 9.07
N THR A 46 3.33 -2.62 8.49
CA THR A 46 4.50 -2.15 9.24
C THR A 46 4.21 -0.82 9.94
N THR A 47 3.51 0.10 9.26
CA THR A 47 3.08 1.40 9.83
C THR A 47 2.11 1.19 10.99
N ALA A 48 1.09 0.34 10.82
CA ALA A 48 0.12 0.00 11.86
C ALA A 48 0.78 -0.64 13.09
N ALA A 49 1.71 -1.59 12.86
CA ALA A 49 2.47 -2.22 13.92
C ALA A 49 3.37 -1.22 14.67
N ALA A 50 4.06 -0.34 13.95
CA ALA A 50 4.93 0.68 14.52
C ALA A 50 4.13 1.73 15.31
N LEU A 51 2.99 2.19 14.79
CA LEU A 51 2.06 3.08 15.50
C LEU A 51 1.55 2.44 16.79
N GLY A 52 1.14 1.17 16.72
CA GLY A 52 0.64 0.44 17.87
C GLY A 52 1.71 0.25 18.95
N LEU A 53 2.92 -0.15 18.54
CA LEU A 53 4.07 -0.29 19.44
C LEU A 53 4.40 1.04 20.10
N ARG A 54 4.50 2.11 19.32
CA ARG A 54 4.81 3.45 19.82
C ARG A 54 3.76 3.94 20.83
N ALA A 55 2.47 3.79 20.52
CA ALA A 55 1.40 4.16 21.45
C ALA A 55 1.45 3.35 22.76
N ALA A 56 1.80 2.07 22.68
CA ALA A 56 1.97 1.22 23.86
C ALA A 56 3.18 1.63 24.71
N GLU A 57 4.31 1.95 24.08
CA GLU A 57 5.52 2.46 24.78
C GLU A 57 5.27 3.81 25.46
N ARG A 58 4.31 4.58 24.93
CA ARG A 58 3.83 5.84 25.52
C ARG A 58 2.75 5.66 26.58
N GLY A 59 2.43 4.43 26.97
CA GLY A 59 1.56 4.14 28.12
C GLY A 59 0.15 3.67 27.79
N ARG A 60 -0.23 3.55 26.52
CA ARG A 60 -1.58 3.11 26.14
C ARG A 60 -1.71 1.60 26.14
N LYS A 61 -2.91 1.08 26.43
CA LYS A 61 -3.28 -0.30 26.14
C LYS A 61 -3.83 -0.40 24.72
N VAL A 62 -3.05 -1.01 23.83
CA VAL A 62 -3.27 -0.99 22.38
C VAL A 62 -3.53 -2.40 21.85
N VAL A 63 -4.44 -2.53 20.89
CA VAL A 63 -4.56 -3.73 20.05
C VAL A 63 -4.39 -3.38 18.57
N VAL A 64 -3.51 -4.11 17.88
CA VAL A 64 -3.38 -4.04 16.42
C VAL A 64 -4.19 -5.19 15.80
N LEU A 65 -5.23 -4.83 15.06
CA LEU A 65 -6.08 -5.73 14.29
C LEU A 65 -5.63 -5.73 12.83
N THR A 66 -5.00 -6.81 12.36
CA THR A 66 -4.77 -6.99 10.91
C THR A 66 -5.89 -7.80 10.26
N ILE A 67 -6.36 -7.29 9.12
CA ILE A 67 -7.34 -7.95 8.26
C ILE A 67 -6.61 -8.70 7.12
N ASP A 68 -5.31 -8.45 6.91
CA ASP A 68 -4.49 -9.10 5.89
C ASP A 68 -4.08 -10.53 6.33
N PRO A 69 -4.50 -11.60 5.61
CA PRO A 69 -4.16 -12.98 5.96
C PRO A 69 -2.68 -13.32 5.72
N ALA A 70 -1.90 -12.45 5.07
CA ALA A 70 -0.52 -12.74 4.65
C ALA A 70 0.52 -12.89 5.79
N ARG A 71 0.09 -12.95 7.06
CA ARG A 71 0.95 -13.06 8.27
C ARG A 71 2.00 -11.96 8.40
N ARG A 72 1.89 -10.86 7.64
CA ARG A 72 2.85 -9.75 7.62
C ARG A 72 3.01 -9.08 8.98
N LEU A 73 1.91 -8.96 9.74
CA LEU A 73 1.93 -8.38 11.08
C LEU A 73 2.76 -9.24 12.04
N ALA A 74 2.50 -10.56 12.03
CA ALA A 74 3.22 -11.52 12.87
C ALA A 74 4.72 -11.50 12.56
N GLN A 75 5.07 -11.48 11.27
CA GLN A 75 6.46 -11.34 10.80
C GLN A 75 7.09 -10.01 11.26
N SER A 76 6.38 -8.89 11.12
CA SER A 76 6.89 -7.57 11.53
C SER A 76 7.16 -7.48 13.03
N MET A 77 6.40 -8.20 13.85
CA MET A 77 6.55 -8.24 15.30
C MET A 77 7.49 -9.35 15.80
N GLY A 78 7.97 -10.23 14.92
CA GLY A 78 8.80 -11.38 15.30
C GLY A 78 8.04 -12.46 16.11
N ILE A 79 6.76 -12.68 15.83
CA ILE A 79 5.92 -13.68 16.50
C ILE A 79 5.44 -14.78 15.54
N ASP A 80 5.30 -16.02 16.04
CA ASP A 80 5.05 -17.19 15.19
C ASP A 80 3.69 -17.20 14.49
N SER A 81 2.64 -16.79 15.21
CA SER A 81 1.28 -16.78 14.68
C SER A 81 0.38 -15.81 15.43
N LEU A 82 -0.65 -15.36 14.72
CA LEU A 82 -1.76 -14.57 15.24
C LEU A 82 -3.06 -15.31 14.92
N ASP A 83 -4.04 -15.19 15.80
CA ASP A 83 -5.37 -15.75 15.63
C ASP A 83 -6.44 -14.69 15.97
N ASN A 84 -7.70 -15.13 16.03
CA ASN A 84 -8.85 -14.26 16.24
C ASN A 84 -8.98 -13.70 17.68
N VAL A 85 -7.96 -13.89 18.51
CA VAL A 85 -7.93 -13.44 19.90
C VAL A 85 -6.74 -12.49 20.08
N PRO A 86 -6.93 -11.30 20.68
CA PRO A 86 -5.83 -10.42 21.04
C PRO A 86 -4.78 -11.14 21.89
N ARG A 87 -3.54 -11.17 21.40
CA ARG A 87 -2.39 -11.75 22.11
C ARG A 87 -1.41 -10.66 22.47
N ARG A 88 -1.00 -10.64 23.74
CA ARG A 88 0.01 -9.69 24.23
C ARG A 88 1.35 -9.93 23.55
N VAL A 89 1.92 -8.87 23.00
CA VAL A 89 3.27 -8.83 22.44
C VAL A 89 4.25 -8.58 23.59
N LYS A 90 5.31 -9.39 23.67
CA LYS A 90 6.36 -9.27 24.68
C LYS A 90 7.46 -8.34 24.21
N GLY A 91 8.21 -7.74 25.13
CA GLY A 91 9.36 -6.88 24.79
C GLY A 91 8.98 -5.47 24.35
N VAL A 92 7.79 -5.01 24.76
CA VAL A 92 7.33 -3.62 24.65
C VAL A 92 7.87 -2.87 25.86
N ASP A 93 8.49 -1.72 25.62
CA ASP A 93 9.00 -0.86 26.69
C ASP A 93 7.89 0.06 27.25
N GLY A 94 8.17 0.80 28.32
CA GLY A 94 7.21 1.76 28.87
C GLY A 94 6.08 1.15 29.71
N GLY A 95 5.04 1.96 29.96
CA GLY A 95 3.97 1.63 30.91
C GLY A 95 2.71 0.99 30.32
N GLY A 96 2.61 0.89 28.99
CA GLY A 96 1.41 0.40 28.30
C GLY A 96 1.48 -1.08 27.94
N GLU A 97 0.57 -1.51 27.05
CA GLU A 97 0.54 -2.88 26.55
C GLU A 97 0.24 -2.89 25.06
N LEU A 98 1.00 -3.69 24.30
CA LEU A 98 0.68 -3.99 22.92
C LEU A 98 0.09 -5.39 22.81
N HIS A 99 -1.05 -5.48 22.16
CA HIS A 99 -1.65 -6.74 21.74
C HIS A 99 -1.80 -6.74 20.23
N ALA A 100 -1.77 -7.92 19.63
CA ALA A 100 -1.96 -8.09 18.21
C ALA A 100 -2.90 -9.27 17.94
N MET A 101 -3.67 -9.17 16.87
CA MET A 101 -4.52 -10.24 16.39
C MET A 101 -4.69 -10.17 14.87
N MET A 102 -5.03 -11.31 14.28
CA MET A 102 -5.35 -11.42 12.87
C MET A 102 -6.80 -11.86 12.75
N LEU A 103 -7.56 -11.19 11.88
CA LEU A 103 -8.94 -11.57 11.62
C LEU A 103 -9.00 -12.98 11.06
N ASP A 104 -9.71 -13.86 11.74
CA ASP A 104 -10.15 -15.14 11.20
C ASP A 104 -11.64 -15.01 10.86
N MET A 105 -11.95 -15.01 9.57
CA MET A 105 -13.32 -14.85 9.08
C MET A 105 -14.23 -15.96 9.57
N LYS A 106 -13.78 -17.21 9.50
CA LYS A 106 -14.57 -18.37 9.91
C LYS A 106 -14.83 -18.31 11.40
N ARG A 107 -13.79 -18.09 12.20
CA ARG A 107 -13.94 -18.01 13.65
C ARG A 107 -14.82 -16.83 14.06
N THR A 108 -14.70 -15.68 13.39
CA THR A 108 -15.57 -14.52 13.65
C THR A 108 -17.03 -14.85 13.33
N PHE A 109 -17.29 -15.57 12.24
CA PHE A 109 -18.65 -16.04 11.93
C PHE A 109 -19.16 -16.99 13.01
N ASP A 110 -18.34 -17.98 13.40
CA ASP A 110 -18.68 -18.94 14.45
C ASP A 110 -19.01 -18.22 15.77
N GLU A 111 -18.22 -17.21 16.16
CA GLU A 111 -18.45 -16.37 17.34
C GLU A 111 -19.78 -15.60 17.27
N ILE A 112 -20.18 -15.10 16.10
CA ILE A 112 -21.48 -14.43 15.94
C ILE A 112 -22.62 -15.42 16.13
N VAL A 113 -22.51 -16.63 15.57
CA VAL A 113 -23.50 -17.69 15.72
C VAL A 113 -23.61 -18.11 17.19
N GLU A 114 -22.48 -18.36 17.85
CA GLU A 114 -22.38 -18.70 19.27
C GLU A 114 -23.00 -17.61 20.17
N ALA A 115 -22.85 -16.33 19.82
CA ALA A 115 -23.37 -15.21 20.61
C ALA A 115 -24.87 -14.93 20.43
N HIS A 116 -25.50 -15.40 19.34
CA HIS A 116 -26.87 -15.00 18.97
C HIS A 116 -27.85 -16.16 18.77
N ALA A 117 -27.37 -17.40 18.74
CA ALA A 117 -28.20 -18.60 18.74
C ALA A 117 -28.13 -19.30 20.11
N ASP A 118 -29.18 -20.03 20.48
CA ASP A 118 -29.05 -20.95 21.62
C ASP A 118 -28.13 -22.13 21.27
N GLY A 119 -27.64 -22.86 22.27
CA GLY A 119 -26.60 -23.87 22.07
C GLY A 119 -26.98 -24.97 21.07
N GLU A 120 -28.25 -25.36 21.00
CA GLU A 120 -28.73 -26.39 20.07
C GLU A 120 -28.79 -25.84 18.63
N ARG A 121 -29.33 -24.63 18.43
CA ARG A 121 -29.34 -23.97 17.12
C ARG A 121 -27.94 -23.64 16.64
N ALA A 122 -27.07 -23.15 17.52
CA ALA A 122 -25.68 -22.86 17.21
C ALA A 122 -24.96 -24.13 16.73
N ALA A 123 -25.09 -25.24 17.45
CA ALA A 123 -24.52 -26.52 17.04
C ALA A 123 -25.05 -27.00 15.67
N ALA A 124 -26.35 -26.83 15.41
CA ALA A 124 -26.95 -27.19 14.12
C ALA A 124 -26.43 -26.33 12.96
N ILE A 125 -26.24 -25.03 13.17
CA ILE A 125 -25.67 -24.10 12.18
C ILE A 125 -24.20 -24.45 11.92
N LEU A 126 -23.41 -24.61 12.98
CA LEU A 126 -21.98 -24.90 12.88
C LEU A 126 -21.73 -26.27 12.23
N ALA A 127 -22.59 -27.27 12.43
CA ALA A 127 -22.46 -28.57 11.79
C ALA A 127 -22.92 -28.60 10.31
N ASN A 128 -23.54 -27.52 9.81
CA ASN A 128 -24.14 -27.51 8.49
C ASN A 128 -23.07 -27.42 7.36
N PRO A 129 -23.06 -28.32 6.36
CA PRO A 129 -22.07 -28.30 5.27
C PRO A 129 -22.11 -27.04 4.40
N PHE A 130 -23.29 -26.46 4.19
CA PHE A 130 -23.45 -25.20 3.46
C PHE A 130 -22.87 -24.03 4.25
N TYR A 131 -23.08 -24.00 5.57
CA TYR A 131 -22.44 -23.02 6.46
C TYR A 131 -20.91 -23.10 6.42
N GLN A 132 -20.35 -24.31 6.51
CA GLN A 132 -18.90 -24.52 6.44
C GLN A 132 -18.32 -24.03 5.11
N SER A 133 -19.05 -24.23 4.01
CA SER A 133 -18.64 -23.75 2.69
C SER A 133 -18.74 -22.22 2.56
N LEU A 134 -19.79 -21.59 3.13
CA LEU A 134 -19.96 -20.14 3.11
C LEU A 134 -18.94 -19.40 4.00
N SER A 135 -18.72 -19.90 5.22
CA SER A 135 -17.83 -19.29 6.21
C SER A 135 -16.35 -19.39 5.85
N ALA A 136 -15.97 -20.30 4.93
CA ALA A 136 -14.59 -20.54 4.54
C ALA A 136 -14.01 -19.56 3.49
N GLY A 137 -14.81 -18.70 2.83
CA GLY A 137 -14.22 -17.79 1.83
C GLY A 137 -15.17 -17.08 0.86
N PHE A 138 -16.40 -16.78 1.26
CA PHE A 138 -17.33 -16.06 0.39
C PHE A 138 -16.87 -14.59 0.14
N ALA A 139 -16.88 -14.14 -1.11
CA ALA A 139 -16.46 -12.78 -1.47
C ALA A 139 -17.35 -11.71 -0.80
N GLY A 140 -16.72 -10.71 -0.17
CA GLY A 140 -17.42 -9.61 0.52
C GLY A 140 -17.75 -9.87 2.00
N THR A 141 -17.45 -11.05 2.55
CA THR A 141 -17.57 -11.31 4.00
C THR A 141 -16.37 -10.80 4.78
N GLN A 142 -15.18 -10.71 4.17
CA GLN A 142 -13.96 -10.27 4.85
C GLN A 142 -14.11 -8.86 5.42
N GLU A 143 -14.64 -7.95 4.61
CA GLU A 143 -14.88 -6.55 4.96
C GLU A 143 -15.89 -6.43 6.11
N TYR A 144 -16.98 -7.20 6.05
CA TYR A 144 -17.97 -7.25 7.13
C TYR A 144 -17.37 -7.84 8.41
N MET A 145 -16.66 -8.97 8.33
CA MET A 145 -16.11 -9.63 9.52
C MET A 145 -15.09 -8.74 10.22
N ALA A 146 -14.34 -7.93 9.46
CA ALA A 146 -13.49 -6.91 10.02
C ALA A 146 -14.29 -5.85 10.81
N MET A 147 -15.42 -5.37 10.28
CA MET A 147 -16.30 -4.41 10.97
C MET A 147 -16.93 -5.01 12.22
N GLU A 148 -17.39 -6.25 12.15
CA GLU A 148 -17.93 -6.95 13.32
C GLU A 148 -16.86 -7.09 14.40
N LYS A 149 -15.65 -7.55 14.02
CA LYS A 149 -14.56 -7.74 14.97
C LYS A 149 -14.10 -6.42 15.59
N LEU A 150 -14.02 -5.35 14.79
CA LEU A 150 -13.75 -4.00 15.29
C LEU A 150 -14.84 -3.54 16.29
N GLY A 151 -16.12 -3.76 15.97
CA GLY A 151 -17.24 -3.47 16.88
C GLY A 151 -17.16 -4.27 18.19
N GLN A 152 -16.79 -5.55 18.13
CA GLN A 152 -16.56 -6.39 19.30
C GLN A 152 -15.41 -5.87 20.16
N LEU A 153 -14.28 -5.50 19.55
CA LEU A 153 -13.14 -4.93 20.28
C LEU A 153 -13.52 -3.59 20.94
N ARG A 154 -14.24 -2.72 20.23
CA ARG A 154 -14.64 -1.42 20.75
C ARG A 154 -15.64 -1.53 21.90
N SER A 155 -16.61 -2.44 21.80
CA SER A 155 -17.67 -2.63 22.80
C SER A 155 -17.20 -3.23 24.13
N ARG A 156 -16.08 -3.97 24.13
CA ARG A 156 -15.45 -4.47 25.36
C ARG A 156 -14.84 -3.36 26.22
N ASP A 157 -14.59 -2.19 25.65
CA ASP A 157 -13.93 -1.02 26.26
C ASP A 157 -12.63 -1.37 27.01
N GLU A 158 -11.94 -2.44 26.56
CA GLU A 158 -10.71 -2.95 27.17
C GLU A 158 -9.46 -2.22 26.65
N TRP A 159 -9.55 -1.63 25.46
CA TRP A 159 -8.44 -1.05 24.72
C TRP A 159 -8.56 0.47 24.70
N ASP A 160 -7.49 1.17 25.07
CA ASP A 160 -7.41 2.61 24.88
C ASP A 160 -7.38 2.93 23.38
N LEU A 161 -6.59 2.18 22.60
CA LEU A 161 -6.42 2.36 21.16
C LEU A 161 -6.58 1.05 20.40
N ILE A 162 -7.33 1.10 19.29
CA ILE A 162 -7.39 0.03 18.30
C ILE A 162 -6.74 0.55 17.01
N VAL A 163 -5.67 -0.11 16.56
CA VAL A 163 -5.04 0.18 15.27
C VAL A 163 -5.46 -0.88 14.25
N VAL A 164 -6.09 -0.47 13.15
CA VAL A 164 -6.61 -1.37 12.12
C VAL A 164 -5.69 -1.36 10.91
N ASP A 165 -5.12 -2.52 10.58
CA ASP A 165 -4.35 -2.76 9.35
C ASP A 165 -5.25 -3.38 8.27
N THR A 166 -5.40 -2.67 7.16
CA THR A 166 -6.32 -3.03 6.08
C THR A 166 -5.66 -3.87 4.97
N PRO A 167 -6.41 -4.70 4.23
CA PRO A 167 -5.87 -5.55 3.18
C PRO A 167 -5.19 -4.78 2.03
N PRO A 168 -4.32 -5.44 1.22
CA PRO A 168 -3.69 -4.83 0.06
C PRO A 168 -4.68 -4.74 -1.12
N SER A 169 -5.45 -3.67 -1.23
CA SER A 169 -6.35 -3.50 -2.37
C SER A 169 -6.78 -2.04 -2.61
N ARG A 170 -7.10 -1.71 -3.86
CA ARG A 170 -7.93 -0.53 -4.23
C ARG A 170 -9.30 -0.55 -3.51
N SER A 171 -9.70 -1.73 -3.06
CA SER A 171 -10.81 -2.05 -2.17
C SER A 171 -10.51 -1.83 -0.68
N ALA A 172 -9.42 -1.20 -0.25
CA ALA A 172 -9.22 -0.96 1.19
C ALA A 172 -10.34 -0.05 1.79
N LEU A 173 -11.08 0.67 0.93
CA LEU A 173 -12.35 1.34 1.27
C LEU A 173 -13.59 0.45 1.11
N ASP A 174 -13.52 -0.70 0.43
CA ASP A 174 -14.63 -1.67 0.41
C ASP A 174 -14.93 -2.18 1.83
N PHE A 175 -13.94 -2.14 2.73
CA PHE A 175 -14.14 -2.26 4.18
C PHE A 175 -15.27 -1.33 4.65
N LEU A 176 -15.26 -0.06 4.24
CA LEU A 176 -16.31 0.93 4.57
C LEU A 176 -17.64 0.66 3.87
N ASP A 177 -17.66 -0.07 2.74
CA ASP A 177 -18.87 -0.43 2.02
C ASP A 177 -19.53 -1.73 2.53
N ALA A 178 -19.03 -2.30 3.64
CA ALA A 178 -19.55 -3.50 4.28
C ALA A 178 -21.08 -3.49 4.54
N PRO A 179 -21.72 -2.39 5.01
CA PRO A 179 -23.17 -2.38 5.22
C PRO A 179 -23.96 -2.59 3.91
N LYS A 180 -23.50 -1.97 2.81
CA LYS A 180 -24.12 -2.08 1.48
C LYS A 180 -23.96 -3.50 0.92
N ARG A 181 -22.76 -4.07 1.04
CA ARG A 181 -22.44 -5.42 0.54
C ARG A 181 -23.24 -6.49 1.28
N LEU A 182 -23.32 -6.41 2.60
CA LEU A 182 -24.13 -7.32 3.40
C LEU A 182 -25.63 -7.20 3.06
N GLY A 183 -26.15 -5.98 2.93
CA GLY A 183 -27.53 -5.74 2.49
C GLY A 183 -27.81 -6.41 1.15
N SER A 184 -26.93 -6.20 0.17
CA SER A 184 -27.07 -6.82 -1.17
C SER A 184 -27.01 -8.35 -1.15
N PHE A 185 -26.24 -8.94 -0.23
CA PHE A 185 -26.18 -10.38 -0.02
C PHE A 185 -27.50 -10.92 0.52
N LEU A 186 -28.02 -10.34 1.61
CA LEU A 186 -29.27 -10.76 2.25
C LEU A 186 -30.49 -10.51 1.34
N ASP A 187 -30.47 -9.44 0.55
CA ASP A 187 -31.50 -9.11 -0.44
C ASP A 187 -31.37 -9.90 -1.76
N GLY A 188 -30.35 -10.76 -1.86
CA GLY A 188 -30.08 -11.59 -3.02
C GLY A 188 -31.29 -12.45 -3.39
N ARG A 189 -31.60 -12.53 -4.69
CA ARG A 189 -32.76 -13.28 -5.23
C ARG A 189 -32.80 -14.74 -4.74
N LEU A 190 -31.63 -15.34 -4.51
CA LEU A 190 -31.49 -16.70 -3.99
C LEU A 190 -31.98 -16.81 -2.53
N ILE A 191 -31.52 -15.93 -1.64
CA ILE A 191 -31.94 -15.91 -0.23
C ILE A 191 -33.44 -15.59 -0.14
N ARG A 192 -33.93 -14.57 -0.86
CA ARG A 192 -35.38 -14.26 -0.91
C ARG A 192 -36.25 -15.40 -1.43
N LEU A 193 -35.78 -16.18 -2.41
CA LEU A 193 -36.52 -17.33 -2.94
C LEU A 193 -36.57 -18.49 -1.92
N LEU A 194 -35.54 -18.61 -1.06
CA LEU A 194 -35.41 -19.64 -0.04
C LEU A 194 -36.10 -19.27 1.29
N THR A 195 -36.13 -17.97 1.65
CA THR A 195 -36.81 -17.44 2.84
C THR A 195 -38.28 -17.09 2.60
N ALA A 196 -38.74 -17.09 1.35
CA ALA A 196 -40.15 -16.88 1.02
C ALA A 196 -41.02 -17.90 1.78
N PRO A 197 -41.98 -17.46 2.61
CA PRO A 197 -42.72 -18.35 3.47
C PRO A 197 -43.49 -19.39 2.63
N ALA A 198 -43.28 -20.67 2.93
CA ALA A 198 -44.08 -21.79 2.41
C ALA A 198 -45.59 -21.64 2.72
N LYS A 199 -45.97 -20.64 3.54
CA LYS A 199 -47.34 -20.27 3.89
C LYS A 199 -48.03 -19.33 2.91
N LEU A 200 -47.41 -18.94 1.79
CA LEU A 200 -48.13 -18.37 0.65
C LEU A 200 -48.87 -19.44 -0.20
N GLY A 201 -49.05 -20.64 0.36
CA GLY A 201 -49.88 -21.73 -0.17
C GLY A 201 -51.33 -21.71 0.34
N GLY A 202 -51.89 -20.52 0.62
CA GLY A 202 -53.33 -20.39 0.84
C GLY A 202 -54.09 -20.70 -0.46
N ARG A 203 -55.20 -21.45 -0.36
CA ARG A 203 -56.02 -22.08 -1.43
C ARG A 203 -56.33 -21.27 -2.72
N ALA A 204 -55.97 -19.99 -2.81
CA ALA A 204 -56.10 -19.14 -4.00
C ALA A 204 -54.83 -19.04 -4.88
N GLY A 205 -53.62 -19.29 -4.37
CA GLY A 205 -52.36 -19.14 -5.12
C GLY A 205 -51.94 -20.36 -5.96
N MET A 206 -52.55 -21.52 -5.71
CA MET A 206 -52.13 -22.83 -6.27
C MET A 206 -52.43 -23.00 -7.78
N LYS A 207 -53.30 -22.16 -8.37
CA LYS A 207 -53.77 -22.36 -9.76
C LYS A 207 -52.88 -21.76 -10.85
N PHE A 208 -51.97 -20.84 -10.52
CA PHE A 208 -51.04 -20.25 -11.50
C PHE A 208 -49.61 -20.79 -11.42
N LEU A 209 -49.28 -21.63 -10.42
CA LEU A 209 -47.93 -22.18 -10.25
C LEU A 209 -47.74 -23.59 -10.84
N ASN A 210 -48.80 -24.30 -11.23
CA ASN A 210 -48.71 -25.72 -11.59
C ASN A 210 -48.21 -26.05 -13.01
N VAL A 211 -48.08 -25.08 -13.92
CA VAL A 211 -47.67 -25.36 -15.32
C VAL A 211 -46.22 -24.94 -15.64
N GLY A 212 -45.61 -24.05 -14.84
CA GLY A 212 -44.23 -23.61 -15.04
C GLY A 212 -43.20 -24.06 -13.99
N MET A 213 -43.63 -24.38 -12.75
CA MET A 213 -42.70 -24.59 -11.63
C MET A 213 -42.15 -26.02 -11.52
N SER A 214 -42.88 -27.03 -12.02
CA SER A 214 -42.47 -28.45 -11.95
C SER A 214 -41.27 -28.79 -12.84
N MET A 215 -41.10 -28.06 -13.96
CA MET A 215 -39.97 -28.28 -14.87
C MET A 215 -38.67 -27.60 -14.40
N MET A 216 -38.77 -26.56 -13.56
CA MET A 216 -37.60 -25.80 -13.10
C MET A 216 -37.03 -26.33 -11.77
N THR A 217 -37.85 -26.88 -10.87
CA THR A 217 -37.36 -27.52 -9.64
C THR A 217 -36.78 -28.91 -9.89
N GLY A 218 -37.31 -29.66 -10.86
CA GLY A 218 -36.80 -30.99 -11.23
C GLY A 218 -35.43 -30.97 -11.93
N THR A 219 -35.09 -29.88 -12.61
CA THR A 219 -33.80 -29.70 -13.31
C THR A 219 -32.73 -29.10 -12.40
N LEU A 220 -33.09 -28.15 -11.53
CA LEU A 220 -32.20 -27.65 -10.46
C LEU A 220 -31.88 -28.73 -9.42
N GLY A 221 -32.86 -29.55 -9.00
CA GLY A 221 -32.64 -30.63 -8.04
C GLY A 221 -31.77 -31.78 -8.55
N LYS A 222 -31.74 -32.00 -9.88
CA LYS A 222 -30.87 -33.00 -10.54
C LYS A 222 -29.45 -32.49 -10.77
N LEU A 223 -29.23 -31.17 -10.89
CA LEU A 223 -27.92 -30.56 -11.12
C LEU A 223 -27.22 -30.10 -9.83
N LEU A 224 -27.96 -29.67 -8.80
CA LEU A 224 -27.41 -29.17 -7.52
C LEU A 224 -27.40 -30.21 -6.39
N GLY A 225 -28.04 -31.36 -6.58
CA GLY A 225 -28.18 -32.41 -5.56
C GLY A 225 -29.22 -32.08 -4.48
N GLY A 226 -30.15 -33.00 -4.21
CA GLY A 226 -31.20 -32.80 -3.20
C GLY A 226 -30.68 -32.55 -1.78
N GLN A 227 -29.45 -33.00 -1.49
CA GLN A 227 -28.81 -32.77 -0.19
C GLN A 227 -28.41 -31.31 0.02
N LEU A 228 -27.82 -30.65 -0.99
CA LEU A 228 -27.43 -29.24 -0.90
C LEU A 228 -28.64 -28.36 -0.60
N LEU A 229 -29.76 -28.59 -1.30
CA LEU A 229 -31.02 -27.87 -1.07
C LEU A 229 -31.51 -28.02 0.37
N LYS A 230 -31.39 -29.23 0.94
CA LYS A 230 -31.77 -29.51 2.32
C LYS A 230 -30.83 -28.80 3.32
N ASP A 231 -29.54 -28.79 3.05
CA ASP A 231 -28.54 -28.10 3.87
C ASP A 231 -28.80 -26.58 3.88
N VAL A 232 -29.09 -25.99 2.72
CA VAL A 232 -29.47 -24.58 2.60
C VAL A 232 -30.76 -24.26 3.36
N GLN A 233 -31.81 -25.08 3.22
CA GLN A 233 -33.08 -24.88 3.93
C GLN A 233 -32.91 -24.95 5.45
N THR A 234 -32.12 -25.92 5.92
CA THR A 234 -31.82 -26.10 7.35
C THR A 234 -31.04 -24.91 7.90
N PHE A 235 -30.04 -24.43 7.14
CA PHE A 235 -29.28 -23.23 7.48
C PHE A 235 -30.17 -22.00 7.57
N VAL A 236 -31.00 -21.73 6.55
CA VAL A 236 -31.89 -20.57 6.51
C VAL A 236 -32.88 -20.59 7.67
N ALA A 237 -33.49 -21.74 7.96
CA ALA A 237 -34.43 -21.88 9.08
C ALA A 237 -33.75 -21.64 10.45
N ALA A 238 -32.51 -22.08 10.62
CA ALA A 238 -31.75 -21.85 11.84
C ALA A 238 -31.24 -20.40 11.98
N MET A 239 -31.10 -19.67 10.87
CA MET A 239 -30.49 -18.33 10.81
C MET A 239 -31.47 -17.16 10.79
N ASP A 240 -32.80 -17.40 10.73
CA ASP A 240 -33.86 -16.38 10.60
C ASP A 240 -33.78 -15.28 11.68
N THR A 241 -33.31 -15.62 12.88
CA THR A 241 -33.10 -14.66 13.99
C THR A 241 -31.67 -14.10 14.05
N THR A 242 -30.68 -14.87 13.61
CA THR A 242 -29.24 -14.54 13.74
C THR A 242 -28.85 -13.43 12.77
N PHE A 243 -29.40 -13.43 11.54
CA PHE A 243 -29.08 -12.43 10.51
C PHE A 243 -29.75 -11.06 10.71
N GLY A 244 -30.89 -10.98 11.43
CA GLY A 244 -31.68 -9.76 11.55
C GLY A 244 -30.93 -8.56 12.17
N GLY A 245 -29.89 -8.81 12.97
CA GLY A 245 -29.09 -7.76 13.64
C GLY A 245 -27.80 -7.35 12.92
N PHE A 246 -27.40 -8.07 11.86
CA PHE A 246 -26.10 -7.83 11.20
C PHE A 246 -26.02 -6.44 10.58
N ARG A 247 -27.08 -6.00 9.90
CA ARG A 247 -27.13 -4.67 9.28
C ARG A 247 -27.01 -3.56 10.33
N THR A 248 -27.75 -3.65 11.43
CA THR A 248 -27.71 -2.67 12.51
C THR A 248 -26.32 -2.55 13.14
N ARG A 249 -25.62 -3.68 13.33
CA ARG A 249 -24.24 -3.66 13.86
C ARG A 249 -23.24 -3.09 12.87
N ALA A 250 -23.34 -3.45 11.59
CA ALA A 250 -22.51 -2.85 10.55
C ALA A 250 -22.71 -1.34 10.48
N ASP A 251 -23.97 -0.88 10.53
CA ASP A 251 -24.29 0.56 10.54
C ASP A 251 -23.71 1.25 11.79
N ALA A 252 -23.77 0.61 12.96
CA ALA A 252 -23.19 1.14 14.19
C ALA A 252 -21.66 1.22 14.13
N THR A 253 -20.96 0.18 13.66
CA THR A 253 -19.50 0.23 13.48
C THR A 253 -19.12 1.27 12.42
N TYR A 254 -19.88 1.38 11.34
CA TYR A 254 -19.64 2.40 10.32
C TYR A 254 -19.77 3.82 10.89
N GLN A 255 -20.78 4.08 11.74
CA GLN A 255 -20.90 5.36 12.46
C GLN A 255 -19.75 5.61 13.43
N LEU A 256 -19.22 4.57 14.10
CA LEU A 256 -18.02 4.69 14.95
C LEU A 256 -16.82 5.19 14.14
N LEU A 257 -16.69 4.77 12.87
CA LEU A 257 -15.61 5.21 12.00
C LEU A 257 -15.74 6.68 11.56
N GLN A 258 -16.96 7.22 11.52
CA GLN A 258 -17.21 8.64 11.25
C GLN A 258 -17.06 9.54 12.50
N ALA A 259 -16.99 8.94 13.70
CA ALA A 259 -16.93 9.69 14.93
C ALA A 259 -15.55 10.36 15.13
N PRO A 260 -15.47 11.52 15.83
CA PRO A 260 -14.22 12.24 16.09
C PRO A 260 -13.13 11.44 16.84
N GLY A 261 -13.50 10.32 17.48
CA GLY A 261 -12.53 9.42 18.13
C GLY A 261 -11.89 8.39 17.20
N THR A 262 -12.16 8.48 15.90
CA THR A 262 -11.51 7.70 14.84
C THR A 262 -10.59 8.61 14.03
N ALA A 263 -9.47 8.07 13.57
CA ALA A 263 -8.57 8.73 12.64
C ALA A 263 -8.17 7.79 11.51
N PHE A 264 -8.16 8.29 10.28
CA PHE A 264 -7.65 7.57 9.12
C PHE A 264 -6.25 8.07 8.75
N LEU A 265 -5.34 7.12 8.52
CA LEU A 265 -4.01 7.36 7.98
C LEU A 265 -3.89 6.68 6.63
N VAL A 266 -3.68 7.49 5.58
CA VAL A 266 -3.37 6.97 4.26
C VAL A 266 -1.87 6.73 4.20
N VAL A 267 -1.43 5.54 3.78
CA VAL A 267 -0.02 5.18 3.62
C VAL A 267 0.27 5.02 2.14
N ALA A 268 1.34 5.65 1.65
CA ALA A 268 1.74 5.58 0.25
C ALA A 268 3.25 5.63 0.10
N ALA A 269 3.80 4.99 -0.93
CA ALA A 269 5.17 5.24 -1.38
C ALA A 269 5.20 6.50 -2.27
N PRO A 270 6.34 7.19 -2.45
CA PRO A 270 6.50 8.35 -3.34
C PRO A 270 6.48 7.97 -4.84
N GLU A 271 5.67 6.99 -5.20
CA GLU A 271 5.47 6.49 -6.56
C GLU A 271 4.17 7.02 -7.14
N ARG A 272 4.15 7.21 -8.47
CA ARG A 272 3.00 7.83 -9.16
C ARG A 272 1.69 7.09 -8.93
N ASP A 273 1.70 5.76 -8.98
CA ASP A 273 0.46 4.98 -8.85
C ASP A 273 0.03 4.87 -7.39
N ALA A 274 0.97 4.70 -6.45
CA ALA A 274 0.67 4.74 -5.01
C ALA A 274 0.06 6.08 -4.57
N LEU A 275 0.62 7.22 -5.01
CA LEU A 275 0.08 8.55 -4.70
C LEU A 275 -1.23 8.86 -5.42
N ARG A 276 -1.46 8.28 -6.61
CA ARG A 276 -2.76 8.37 -7.29
C ARG A 276 -3.83 7.64 -6.51
N GLU A 277 -3.53 6.44 -6.02
CA GLU A 277 -4.45 5.70 -5.14
C GLU A 277 -4.67 6.45 -3.83
N ALA A 278 -3.62 7.00 -3.21
CA ALA A 278 -3.74 7.83 -2.01
C ALA A 278 -4.69 9.01 -2.21
N ALA A 279 -4.62 9.71 -3.35
CA ALA A 279 -5.53 10.81 -3.68
C ALA A 279 -6.99 10.31 -3.77
N TYR A 280 -7.22 9.16 -4.41
CA TYR A 280 -8.53 8.53 -4.42
C TYR A 280 -9.04 8.19 -3.00
N PHE A 281 -8.17 7.69 -2.12
CA PHE A 281 -8.52 7.44 -0.72
C PHE A 281 -8.93 8.72 0.01
N VAL A 282 -8.16 9.80 -0.13
CA VAL A 282 -8.47 11.11 0.47
C VAL A 282 -9.84 11.62 -0.01
N GLU A 283 -10.09 11.61 -1.32
CA GLU A 283 -11.36 12.06 -1.90
C GLU A 283 -12.53 11.19 -1.40
N ARG A 284 -12.36 9.87 -1.28
CA ARG A 284 -13.39 8.97 -0.77
C ARG A 284 -13.67 9.19 0.72
N LEU A 285 -12.64 9.34 1.55
CA LEU A 285 -12.79 9.56 2.99
C LEU A 285 -13.56 10.86 3.24
N ALA A 286 -13.24 11.92 2.49
CA ALA A 286 -13.99 13.17 2.54
C ALA A 286 -15.46 12.98 2.12
N ALA A 287 -15.73 12.25 1.05
CA ALA A 287 -17.09 11.98 0.57
C ALA A 287 -17.95 11.18 1.57
N GLU A 288 -17.32 10.33 2.39
CA GLU A 288 -17.98 9.50 3.40
C GLU A 288 -17.90 10.11 4.82
N ASN A 289 -17.45 11.37 4.96
CA ASN A 289 -17.26 12.07 6.24
C ASN A 289 -16.37 11.31 7.25
N MET A 290 -15.34 10.64 6.74
CA MET A 290 -14.37 9.92 7.57
C MET A 290 -13.23 10.87 7.98
N PRO A 291 -12.89 10.98 9.27
CA PRO A 291 -11.86 11.88 9.77
C PRO A 291 -10.45 11.44 9.33
N LEU A 292 -9.92 12.10 8.30
CA LEU A 292 -8.55 11.91 7.82
C LEU A 292 -7.57 12.67 8.74
N ALA A 293 -6.64 11.94 9.36
CA ALA A 293 -5.54 12.57 10.09
C ALA A 293 -4.42 13.02 9.14
N GLY A 294 -4.05 12.21 8.15
CA GLY A 294 -3.05 12.60 7.16
C GLY A 294 -2.52 11.46 6.29
N LEU A 295 -1.43 11.77 5.59
CA LEU A 295 -0.66 10.88 4.72
C LEU A 295 0.67 10.51 5.38
N VAL A 296 0.95 9.22 5.46
CA VAL A 296 2.29 8.67 5.71
C VAL A 296 2.94 8.38 4.36
N LEU A 297 3.91 9.20 3.97
CA LEU A 297 4.72 8.96 2.79
C LEU A 297 5.89 8.04 3.18
N ASN A 298 5.73 6.76 2.92
CA ASN A 298 6.69 5.72 3.31
C ASN A 298 7.73 5.47 2.23
N ARG A 299 8.89 4.91 2.63
CA ARG A 299 10.02 4.60 1.74
C ARG A 299 10.53 5.81 0.97
N VAL A 300 10.52 6.97 1.62
CA VAL A 300 11.11 8.18 1.04
C VAL A 300 12.61 8.02 0.94
N HIS A 301 13.14 8.29 -0.24
CA HIS A 301 14.55 8.24 -0.45
C HIS A 301 15.19 9.59 -0.11
N GLY A 302 16.41 9.53 0.44
CA GLY A 302 17.27 10.69 0.63
C GLY A 302 18.66 10.46 0.03
N SER A 303 19.46 11.53 0.00
CA SER A 303 20.89 11.48 -0.30
C SER A 303 21.67 12.35 0.69
N GLY A 304 22.70 11.78 1.32
CA GLY A 304 23.67 12.54 2.12
C GLY A 304 24.61 13.40 1.27
N ALA A 305 24.58 13.24 -0.06
CA ALA A 305 25.40 13.97 -1.02
C ALA A 305 24.55 14.87 -1.94
N ALA A 306 23.48 15.48 -1.41
CA ALA A 306 22.54 16.30 -2.18
C ALA A 306 23.18 17.53 -2.89
N GLN A 307 24.41 17.89 -2.52
CA GLN A 307 25.16 19.00 -3.13
C GLN A 307 25.61 18.70 -4.58
N LEU A 308 25.70 17.43 -4.96
CA LEU A 308 26.07 17.01 -6.31
C LEU A 308 24.79 16.67 -7.09
N SER A 309 24.47 17.48 -8.10
CA SER A 309 23.30 17.22 -8.96
C SER A 309 23.51 16.01 -9.86
N ALA A 310 22.43 15.46 -10.41
CA ALA A 310 22.50 14.34 -11.34
C ALA A 310 23.31 14.68 -12.59
N GLU A 311 23.09 15.88 -13.15
CA GLU A 311 23.76 16.38 -14.35
C GLU A 311 25.26 16.54 -14.12
N ARG A 312 25.65 17.10 -12.96
CA ARG A 312 27.06 17.26 -12.60
C ARG A 312 27.75 15.91 -12.37
N ALA A 313 27.05 14.95 -11.77
CA ALA A 313 27.58 13.61 -11.55
C ALA A 313 27.77 12.86 -12.88
N LEU A 314 26.81 12.92 -13.80
CA LEU A 314 26.93 12.32 -15.13
C LEU A 314 28.08 12.93 -15.92
N ALA A 315 28.15 14.26 -15.99
CA ALA A 315 29.24 14.95 -16.69
C ALA A 315 30.62 14.59 -16.10
N ALA A 316 30.72 14.48 -14.77
CA ALA A 316 31.96 14.04 -14.12
C ALA A 316 32.30 12.57 -14.44
N ALA A 317 31.31 11.68 -14.53
CA ALA A 317 31.52 10.28 -14.91
C ALA A 317 31.99 10.16 -16.37
N GLU A 318 31.37 10.92 -17.29
CA GLU A 318 31.76 10.96 -18.71
C GLU A 318 33.21 11.43 -18.88
N ASN A 319 33.60 12.51 -18.18
CA ASN A 319 34.97 13.03 -18.23
C ASN A 319 36.04 12.04 -17.71
N LEU A 320 35.68 11.14 -16.79
CA LEU A 320 36.60 10.13 -16.25
C LEU A 320 36.82 8.94 -17.20
N GLU A 321 35.89 8.70 -18.12
CA GLU A 321 35.95 7.57 -19.06
C GLU A 321 36.39 7.99 -20.46
N GLU A 322 36.04 9.21 -20.86
CA GLU A 322 36.54 9.85 -22.07
C GLU A 322 37.51 10.97 -21.70
N PRO A 323 38.79 10.65 -21.39
CA PRO A 323 39.83 11.66 -21.30
C PRO A 323 40.11 12.19 -22.71
N ARG A 324 39.26 13.10 -23.20
CA ARG A 324 39.50 13.81 -24.46
C ARG A 324 39.31 15.32 -24.30
N ILE A 325 40.46 15.99 -24.51
CA ILE A 325 40.70 17.34 -25.04
C ILE A 325 41.27 18.39 -24.06
N VAL A 326 41.13 18.27 -22.74
CA VAL A 326 41.63 19.36 -21.84
C VAL A 326 42.95 19.06 -21.11
N ASP A 327 43.44 17.82 -21.12
CA ASP A 327 44.78 17.47 -20.61
C ASP A 327 45.87 17.53 -21.70
N GLN A 328 45.84 18.56 -22.56
CA GLN A 328 47.07 18.96 -23.25
C GLN A 328 47.86 19.84 -22.31
N GLU A 329 48.81 19.23 -21.59
CA GLU A 329 49.97 19.96 -21.10
C GLU A 329 50.66 20.67 -22.27
N ASP A 330 50.96 21.94 -22.05
CA ASP A 330 51.73 22.87 -22.89
C ASP A 330 51.09 23.38 -24.19
N GLY A 331 50.61 24.62 -24.08
CA GLY A 331 50.32 25.47 -25.22
C GLY A 331 51.52 25.63 -26.15
N LYS A 332 51.33 25.23 -27.41
CA LYS A 332 51.99 25.86 -28.55
C LYS A 332 50.95 26.36 -29.52
N ALA A 333 50.70 27.66 -29.46
CA ALA A 333 50.06 28.43 -30.52
C ALA A 333 50.95 28.36 -31.78
N GLY A 334 50.73 27.36 -32.62
CA GLY A 334 51.28 27.28 -33.95
C GLY A 334 50.32 27.97 -34.93
N LEU A 335 50.68 29.17 -35.37
CA LEU A 335 50.04 29.89 -36.46
C LEU A 335 49.83 28.95 -37.67
N ARG A 336 48.57 28.71 -38.04
CA ARG A 336 48.22 28.19 -39.37
C ARG A 336 47.65 29.34 -40.19
N ASN A 337 48.48 29.86 -41.09
CA ASN A 337 48.06 30.71 -42.19
C ASN A 337 47.13 29.90 -43.11
N SER A 338 45.96 30.45 -43.44
CA SER A 338 45.22 30.08 -44.66
C SER A 338 46.06 30.45 -45.89
N PRO A 339 45.81 29.79 -47.03
CA PRO A 339 45.01 30.51 -48.01
C PRO A 339 43.93 29.67 -48.72
N ASP A 340 43.01 30.47 -49.25
CA ASP A 340 41.77 30.19 -49.95
C ASP A 340 41.89 29.48 -51.32
N THR A 341 40.87 28.67 -51.59
CA THR A 341 40.02 28.57 -52.82
C THR A 341 40.61 28.15 -54.18
N HIS A 342 40.00 27.09 -54.77
CA HIS A 342 39.24 27.03 -56.05
C HIS A 342 39.16 25.54 -56.47
N ASP A 343 37.94 24.96 -56.57
CA ASP A 343 37.20 24.67 -57.83
C ASP A 343 37.87 23.51 -58.61
N SER A 344 37.25 22.40 -59.04
CA SER A 344 35.92 22.17 -59.60
C SER A 344 35.70 20.66 -59.83
N SER A 345 34.45 20.21 -59.64
CA SER A 345 33.64 19.17 -60.33
C SER A 345 34.24 17.98 -61.14
N ASP A 346 33.51 16.86 -60.99
CA ASP A 346 33.17 15.79 -61.95
C ASP A 346 34.23 14.74 -62.35
N ASP A 347 33.99 13.47 -61.96
CA ASP A 347 33.36 12.49 -62.88
C ASP A 347 33.06 11.14 -62.17
N THR A 348 31.89 10.58 -62.47
CA THR A 348 31.49 9.17 -62.29
C THR A 348 30.93 8.71 -63.67
N PRO A 349 30.59 7.44 -63.97
CA PRO A 349 30.87 6.14 -63.31
C PRO A 349 31.24 5.00 -64.32
N ALA A 350 31.29 3.78 -63.77
CA ALA A 350 30.74 2.53 -64.33
C ALA A 350 31.73 1.44 -64.76
N HIS A 351 31.62 0.29 -64.08
CA HIS A 351 31.59 -1.02 -64.75
C HIS A 351 30.71 -1.99 -63.95
N GLU A 352 29.62 -2.40 -64.63
CA GLU A 352 28.84 -3.65 -64.53
C GLU A 352 29.74 -4.90 -64.57
N ALA A 353 29.36 -6.13 -64.24
CA ALA A 353 28.25 -6.82 -63.60
C ALA A 353 28.75 -8.27 -63.39
N ASP A 354 28.19 -9.03 -62.45
CA ASP A 354 27.58 -10.34 -62.75
C ASP A 354 27.16 -11.05 -61.45
N VAL A 355 25.94 -11.57 -61.54
CA VAL A 355 25.14 -12.25 -60.52
C VAL A 355 24.97 -13.69 -60.99
N GLU A 356 25.13 -14.67 -60.11
CA GLU A 356 24.39 -15.93 -60.21
C GLU A 356 23.88 -16.38 -58.83
N GLU A 357 22.60 -16.72 -58.81
CA GLU A 357 21.73 -17.07 -57.70
C GLU A 357 21.77 -18.56 -57.35
N HIS A 358 21.41 -18.90 -56.09
CA HIS A 358 20.33 -19.84 -55.70
C HIS A 358 20.54 -20.34 -54.25
N VAL A 359 19.56 -20.70 -53.41
CA VAL A 359 18.13 -20.40 -53.19
C VAL A 359 17.79 -21.08 -51.83
N GLU A 360 17.00 -20.39 -51.01
CA GLU A 360 16.08 -20.84 -49.93
C GLU A 360 16.48 -21.74 -48.74
N GLY A 361 16.15 -21.22 -47.54
CA GLY A 361 15.84 -22.00 -46.32
C GLY A 361 15.50 -21.09 -45.12
N SER A 362 14.20 -20.95 -44.78
CA SER A 362 13.72 -20.25 -43.56
C SER A 362 13.72 -21.17 -42.32
N PRO A 363 13.27 -20.74 -41.12
CA PRO A 363 14.12 -20.37 -39.98
C PRO A 363 14.03 -21.38 -38.81
N THR A 364 15.13 -21.63 -38.10
CA THR A 364 15.07 -22.30 -36.80
C THR A 364 15.85 -21.54 -35.74
N ALA A 365 15.12 -21.13 -34.70
CA ALA A 365 15.65 -20.58 -33.48
C ALA A 365 16.53 -21.58 -32.75
N THR A 366 17.71 -21.15 -32.34
CA THR A 366 18.48 -21.73 -31.24
C THR A 366 19.14 -20.59 -30.47
N ASP A 367 18.63 -20.36 -29.26
CA ASP A 367 19.38 -19.77 -28.16
C ASP A 367 20.78 -20.36 -28.14
N SER A 368 21.79 -19.53 -28.32
CA SER A 368 23.16 -19.82 -27.90
C SER A 368 23.60 -18.63 -27.05
N ASP A 369 23.28 -18.78 -25.77
CA ASP A 369 23.95 -18.14 -24.65
C ASP A 369 25.47 -18.28 -24.85
N PRO A 370 26.26 -17.18 -24.91
CA PRO A 370 27.71 -17.32 -24.94
C PRO A 370 28.14 -17.73 -23.53
N THR A 371 28.31 -19.03 -23.34
CA THR A 371 29.02 -19.60 -22.20
C THR A 371 30.37 -18.90 -22.07
N ALA A 372 30.49 -18.04 -21.05
CA ALA A 372 31.73 -17.39 -20.69
C ALA A 372 32.78 -18.44 -20.34
N ASP A 373 33.94 -18.33 -20.99
CA ASP A 373 35.14 -19.11 -20.71
C ASP A 373 35.62 -18.82 -19.27
N PRO A 374 35.81 -19.81 -18.38
CA PRO A 374 36.16 -19.55 -16.98
C PRO A 374 37.65 -19.19 -16.75
N SER A 375 38.39 -18.83 -17.81
CA SER A 375 39.85 -18.74 -17.76
C SER A 375 40.47 -17.37 -18.12
N GLU A 376 39.69 -16.29 -18.08
CA GLU A 376 40.24 -14.93 -18.04
C GLU A 376 40.32 -14.41 -16.58
N PRO A 377 41.50 -13.98 -16.09
CA PRO A 377 41.58 -13.29 -14.81
C PRO A 377 40.79 -11.98 -14.92
N GLY A 378 39.68 -11.86 -14.19
CA GLY A 378 38.85 -10.66 -14.16
C GLY A 378 39.72 -9.44 -13.85
N VAL A 379 39.85 -8.54 -14.82
CA VAL A 379 40.59 -7.29 -14.65
C VAL A 379 39.88 -6.49 -13.55
N GLU A 380 40.56 -6.26 -12.43
CA GLU A 380 40.02 -5.40 -11.38
C GLU A 380 39.76 -4.00 -11.95
N PRO A 381 38.55 -3.44 -11.75
CA PRO A 381 38.20 -2.15 -12.30
C PRO A 381 39.13 -1.06 -11.74
N THR A 382 39.59 -0.15 -12.61
CA THR A 382 40.45 0.94 -12.18
C THR A 382 39.72 1.88 -11.23
N VAL A 383 40.45 2.64 -10.42
CA VAL A 383 39.87 3.67 -9.53
C VAL A 383 38.99 4.65 -10.32
N GLN A 384 39.39 5.02 -11.55
CA GLN A 384 38.61 5.89 -12.43
C GLN A 384 37.30 5.23 -12.87
N GLN A 385 37.33 3.96 -13.28
CA GLN A 385 36.12 3.19 -13.65
C GLN A 385 35.17 3.02 -12.46
N LEU A 386 35.69 2.72 -11.27
CA LEU A 386 34.91 2.65 -10.04
C LEU A 386 34.28 4.01 -9.69
N THR A 387 35.04 5.09 -9.83
CA THR A 387 34.56 6.45 -9.54
C THR A 387 33.48 6.87 -10.52
N ALA A 388 33.66 6.64 -11.83
CA ALA A 388 32.65 6.91 -12.84
C ALA A 388 31.36 6.09 -12.59
N GLY A 389 31.50 4.81 -12.25
CA GLY A 389 30.37 3.95 -11.87
C GLY A 389 29.59 4.49 -10.66
N LEU A 390 30.29 4.90 -9.60
CA LEU A 390 29.65 5.50 -8.41
C LEU A 390 28.96 6.83 -8.72
N LEU A 391 29.54 7.66 -9.59
CA LEU A 391 28.94 8.91 -10.03
C LEU A 391 27.66 8.69 -10.84
N ARG A 392 27.62 7.66 -11.71
CA ARG A 392 26.39 7.27 -12.41
C ARG A 392 25.31 6.78 -11.45
N LEU A 393 25.67 5.91 -10.50
CA LEU A 393 24.74 5.44 -9.48
C LEU A 393 24.18 6.61 -8.65
N HIS A 394 25.02 7.59 -8.30
CA HIS A 394 24.58 8.81 -7.63
C HIS A 394 23.66 9.64 -8.52
N ALA A 395 23.95 9.77 -9.82
CA ALA A 395 23.08 10.49 -10.73
C ALA A 395 21.69 9.85 -10.84
N ASP A 396 21.62 8.52 -11.00
CA ASP A 396 20.38 7.76 -11.01
C ASP A 396 19.59 7.98 -9.71
N ARG A 397 20.30 7.97 -8.58
CA ARG A 397 19.71 8.27 -7.27
C ARG A 397 19.13 9.68 -7.22
N MET A 398 19.86 10.69 -7.66
CA MET A 398 19.38 12.09 -7.66
C MET A 398 18.21 12.31 -8.62
N GLN A 399 18.18 11.60 -9.75
CA GLN A 399 17.04 11.63 -10.67
C GLN A 399 15.79 10.98 -10.04
N LEU A 400 15.94 9.86 -9.34
CA LEU A 400 14.87 9.22 -8.58
C LEU A 400 14.29 10.20 -7.55
N LEU A 401 15.16 10.80 -6.72
CA LEU A 401 14.75 11.79 -5.72
C LEU A 401 13.97 12.96 -6.33
N SER A 402 14.43 13.46 -7.48
CA SER A 402 13.76 14.55 -8.20
C SER A 402 12.39 14.13 -8.76
N ARG A 403 12.20 12.85 -9.11
CA ARG A 403 10.89 12.31 -9.55
C ARG A 403 9.94 12.12 -8.38
N GLU A 404 10.44 11.60 -7.25
CA GLU A 404 9.69 11.43 -6.01
C GLU A 404 9.20 12.78 -5.48
N GLN A 405 10.10 13.75 -5.37
CA GLN A 405 9.79 15.12 -4.95
C GLN A 405 8.70 15.75 -5.83
N ARG A 406 8.84 15.69 -7.16
CA ARG A 406 7.81 16.22 -8.07
C ARG A 406 6.45 15.54 -7.93
N THR A 407 6.44 14.24 -7.63
CA THR A 407 5.19 13.48 -7.46
C THR A 407 4.52 13.84 -6.13
N ARG A 408 5.30 13.96 -5.05
CA ARG A 408 4.85 14.47 -3.75
C ARG A 408 4.31 15.89 -3.85
N ASP A 409 5.08 16.81 -4.43
CA ASP A 409 4.71 18.22 -4.50
C ASP A 409 3.40 18.41 -5.29
N ARG A 410 3.17 17.58 -6.33
CA ARG A 410 1.89 17.55 -7.06
C ARG A 410 0.74 17.06 -6.18
N PHE A 411 0.96 16.05 -5.34
CA PHE A 411 -0.05 15.56 -4.41
C PHE A 411 -0.42 16.65 -3.40
N THR A 412 0.57 17.25 -2.74
CA THR A 412 0.35 18.31 -1.73
C THR A 412 -0.29 19.55 -2.34
N ALA A 413 0.06 19.91 -3.58
CA ALA A 413 -0.60 21.02 -4.28
C ALA A 413 -2.08 20.74 -4.58
N ARG A 414 -2.46 19.48 -4.81
CA ARG A 414 -3.85 19.07 -5.05
C ARG A 414 -4.65 18.90 -3.75
N HIS A 415 -3.97 18.53 -2.66
CA HIS A 415 -4.55 18.26 -1.35
C HIS A 415 -3.84 19.04 -0.24
N PRO A 416 -3.85 20.39 -0.28
CA PRO A 416 -3.14 21.22 0.70
C PRO A 416 -3.67 21.09 2.13
N GLU A 417 -4.88 20.56 2.30
CA GLU A 417 -5.50 20.27 3.58
C GLU A 417 -4.89 19.06 4.31
N VAL A 418 -4.26 18.15 3.57
CA VAL A 418 -3.75 16.86 4.08
C VAL A 418 -2.40 17.06 4.74
N ALA A 419 -2.31 16.73 6.03
CA ALA A 419 -1.05 16.69 6.75
C ALA A 419 -0.20 15.49 6.30
N VAL A 420 1.12 15.66 6.20
CA VAL A 420 2.06 14.65 5.70
C VAL A 420 3.17 14.41 6.71
N THR A 421 3.53 13.14 6.92
CA THR A 421 4.79 12.73 7.56
C THR A 421 5.57 11.83 6.59
N GLU A 422 6.90 11.90 6.63
CA GLU A 422 7.78 11.14 5.73
C GLU A 422 8.56 10.09 6.52
N VAL A 423 8.52 8.84 6.05
CA VAL A 423 9.31 7.74 6.61
C VAL A 423 10.37 7.34 5.59
N ALA A 424 11.63 7.60 5.92
CA ALA A 424 12.74 7.25 5.04
C ALA A 424 12.88 5.73 4.87
N ALA A 425 13.24 5.30 3.65
CA ALA A 425 13.48 3.91 3.32
C ALA A 425 14.61 3.30 4.18
N LEU A 426 14.35 2.11 4.74
CA LEU A 426 15.34 1.35 5.50
C LEU A 426 16.10 0.38 4.57
N PRO A 427 17.37 0.05 4.87
CA PRO A 427 18.20 -0.83 4.04
C PRO A 427 17.85 -2.33 4.18
N GLY A 428 16.78 -2.68 4.89
CA GLY A 428 16.35 -4.07 5.10
C GLY A 428 14.89 -4.16 5.55
N ASP A 429 14.39 -5.40 5.64
CA ASP A 429 13.03 -5.67 6.08
C ASP A 429 12.86 -5.44 7.58
N VAL A 430 11.67 -5.00 7.98
CA VAL A 430 11.29 -4.85 9.39
C VAL A 430 10.62 -6.14 9.84
N HIS A 431 11.28 -6.89 10.73
CA HIS A 431 10.83 -8.21 11.18
C HIS A 431 10.94 -8.40 12.71
N ASP A 432 11.17 -7.32 13.46
CA ASP A 432 11.23 -7.34 14.91
C ASP A 432 10.81 -5.99 15.52
N LEU A 433 10.67 -5.97 16.85
CA LEU A 433 10.29 -4.77 17.59
C LEU A 433 11.32 -3.65 17.49
N ALA A 434 12.61 -3.94 17.30
CA ALA A 434 13.63 -2.90 17.18
C ALA A 434 13.47 -2.13 15.86
N GLY A 435 13.23 -2.84 14.75
CA GLY A 435 12.87 -2.25 13.47
C GLY A 435 11.55 -1.48 13.54
N LEU A 436 10.53 -2.01 14.23
CA LEU A 436 9.26 -1.30 14.41
C LEU A 436 9.41 -0.02 15.24
N ARG A 437 10.24 -0.02 16.30
CA ARG A 437 10.57 1.21 17.05
C ARG A 437 11.22 2.25 16.15
N ASN A 438 12.18 1.83 15.32
CA ASN A 438 12.84 2.73 14.37
C ASN A 438 11.83 3.40 13.41
N ILE A 439 10.86 2.64 12.89
CA ILE A 439 9.76 3.19 12.08
C ILE A 439 8.88 4.13 12.92
N GLY A 440 8.53 3.75 14.15
CA GLY A 440 7.75 4.57 15.08
C GLY A 440 8.41 5.92 15.37
N ASP A 441 9.71 5.94 15.62
CA ASP A 441 10.47 7.18 15.85
C ASP A 441 10.48 8.06 14.60
N ARG A 442 10.66 7.48 13.41
CA ARG A 442 10.61 8.22 12.13
C ARG A 442 9.23 8.81 11.85
N LEU A 443 8.15 8.09 12.17
CA LEU A 443 6.79 8.60 12.03
C LEU A 443 6.55 9.86 12.88
N ALA A 444 7.21 9.96 14.03
CA ALA A 444 7.10 11.07 14.96
C ALA A 444 8.15 12.18 14.76
N THR A 445 9.17 11.95 13.94
CA THR A 445 10.20 12.97 13.71
C THR A 445 9.67 14.01 12.74
N GLU A 446 9.45 15.24 13.21
CA GLU A 446 9.29 16.39 12.33
C GLU A 446 10.63 16.68 11.65
N ARG A 447 10.86 16.37 10.36
CA ARG A 447 11.82 17.13 9.51
C ARG A 447 11.60 16.96 8.01
N PRO A 448 11.71 18.08 7.29
CA PRO A 448 12.56 18.17 6.11
C PRO A 448 13.60 19.30 6.28
N GLU A 449 14.50 19.20 7.25
CA GLU A 449 15.75 19.95 7.23
C GLU A 449 16.92 18.98 7.35
N LEU A 450 17.72 18.94 6.26
CA LEU A 450 18.98 18.22 6.14
C LEU A 450 19.83 18.37 7.42
N PRO A 451 20.62 17.35 7.81
CA PRO A 451 21.53 17.48 8.94
C PRO A 451 22.48 18.66 8.69
N ALA A 452 22.59 19.56 9.66
CA ALA A 452 23.60 20.59 9.66
C ALA A 452 24.97 19.92 9.54
N ILE A 453 25.68 20.23 8.46
CA ILE A 453 27.07 19.83 8.29
C ILE A 453 27.84 20.45 9.47
N PRO A 454 28.60 19.67 10.26
CA PRO A 454 29.44 20.25 11.30
C PRO A 454 30.34 21.30 10.68
N GLU A 455 30.31 22.53 11.20
CA GLU A 455 31.26 23.56 10.79
C GLU A 455 32.67 23.00 10.96
N LEU A 456 33.38 22.82 9.84
CA LEU A 456 34.81 22.59 9.84
C LEU A 456 35.43 23.79 10.54
N SER A 457 35.92 23.55 11.76
CA SER A 457 36.68 24.51 12.55
C SER A 457 37.75 25.14 11.66
N LYS A 458 37.62 26.44 11.39
CA LYS A 458 38.68 27.21 10.73
C LYS A 458 39.97 27.03 11.53
N PRO A 459 41.12 26.77 10.87
CA PRO A 459 42.39 26.76 11.58
C PRO A 459 42.59 28.15 12.18
N SER A 460 42.86 28.20 13.48
CA SER A 460 43.30 29.42 14.16
C SER A 460 44.66 29.81 13.60
N GLY A 461 44.65 30.61 12.54
CA GLY A 461 45.75 31.49 12.20
C GLY A 461 45.63 32.74 13.04
N ASP A 462 46.57 32.94 13.95
CA ASP A 462 47.36 34.17 13.91
C ASP A 462 48.66 34.00 14.71
N ALA A 463 49.67 34.67 14.16
CA ALA A 463 51.07 34.75 14.56
C ALA A 463 51.29 35.59 15.82
#